data_AF-A0A8H4R112-F1
#
_entry.id   AF-A0A8H4R112-F1
#
_cell.length_a   1.000
_cell.length_b   1.000
_cell.length_c   1.000
_cell.angle_alpha   90.00
_cell.angle_beta   90.00
_cell.angle_gamma   90.00
#
_symmetry.space_group_name_H-M   'P 1'
#
loop_
_entity.id
_entity.type
_entity.pdbx_description
1 polymer ?
#
loop_
_entity_poly.entity_id
_entity_poly.type
_entity_poly.pdbx_seq_one_letter_code
_entity_poly.pdbx_strand_id
1 'polypeptide(L)'
;MFAFQRARLRPKVCTTTFRSPKRPADRRFFIQSVCNGFLDLAIALPIPPSFPTYSTAIIAVTLVSRLALLPVSIWGKERTRRLEEIVVPEMEKLKPLVERQVFERMRAARVRGEKEQLRKMHAEEVVKVLTARRKELLEEHRCSPLPSIVIPPLAQLPVFLGFTVVLNRLSAAPTPFDSESFLTLTSLAHVDPTMTLPVVLGFLTMANVESSNWVMNAAEREQQRSMEEREAKRVADGGKPRIHPGKLIKTVLRGLSVVRIVIAALTPGSVALYWVTSAAFGLVQTWAMDWNDARRRRRRLATLQANVGAQLQQSPKPRTGKTPN
;
A
#
# COMPACT_ATOMS: atom_id res chain seq x y z
N MET A 1 -43.63 36.81 64.25
CA MET A 1 -44.73 36.87 63.26
C MET A 1 -44.17 37.36 61.93
N PHE A 2 -44.28 36.50 60.91
CA PHE A 2 -44.24 36.73 59.47
C PHE A 2 -43.06 37.46 58.80
N ALA A 3 -42.20 36.61 58.22
CA ALA A 3 -41.44 36.87 57.02
C ALA A 3 -42.34 37.23 55.82
N PHE A 4 -41.86 38.10 54.93
CA PHE A 4 -41.95 37.90 53.47
C PHE A 4 -40.99 38.86 52.75
N GLN A 5 -39.77 38.38 52.56
CA GLN A 5 -38.78 38.98 51.66
C GLN A 5 -39.16 38.55 50.24
N ARG A 6 -39.84 39.42 49.47
CA ARG A 6 -40.10 39.17 48.04
C ARG A 6 -38.83 39.37 47.23
N ALA A 7 -38.06 38.29 47.06
CA ALA A 7 -37.01 38.19 46.07
C ALA A 7 -37.60 38.37 44.66
N ARG A 8 -37.18 39.41 43.93
CA ARG A 8 -37.49 39.54 42.50
C ARG A 8 -36.69 38.47 41.75
N LEU A 9 -37.37 37.40 41.35
CA LEU A 9 -36.85 36.43 40.40
C LEU A 9 -36.67 37.13 39.04
N ARG A 10 -35.43 37.49 38.70
CA ARG A 10 -35.08 37.84 37.31
C ARG A 10 -35.24 36.57 36.47
N PRO A 11 -35.99 36.58 35.35
CA PRO A 11 -35.99 35.44 34.44
C PRO A 11 -34.58 35.31 33.86
N LYS A 12 -33.92 34.18 34.12
CA LYS A 12 -32.73 33.78 33.37
C LYS A 12 -33.19 33.56 31.94
N VAL A 13 -32.88 34.51 31.05
CA VAL A 13 -32.98 34.31 29.61
C VAL A 13 -32.02 33.17 29.29
N CYS A 14 -32.57 31.96 29.18
CA CYS A 14 -31.85 30.81 28.68
C CYS A 14 -31.57 31.11 27.20
N THR A 15 -30.38 31.65 26.92
CA THR A 15 -29.89 31.80 25.56
C THR A 15 -29.48 30.41 25.09
N THR A 16 -30.49 29.61 24.75
CA THR A 16 -30.30 28.40 23.97
C THR A 16 -29.72 28.87 22.64
N THR A 17 -28.40 28.80 22.49
CA THR A 17 -27.74 29.04 21.21
C THR A 17 -28.21 27.94 20.29
N PHE A 18 -29.28 28.21 19.54
CA PHE A 18 -29.73 27.37 18.46
C PHE A 18 -28.62 27.40 17.42
N ARG A 19 -27.70 26.44 17.50
CA ARG A 19 -26.62 26.27 16.53
C ARG A 19 -27.31 25.93 15.22
N SER A 20 -27.45 26.92 14.34
CA SER A 20 -28.05 26.75 13.02
C SER A 20 -27.35 25.56 12.33
N PRO A 21 -28.09 24.57 11.81
CA PRO A 21 -27.47 23.50 11.05
C PRO A 21 -26.75 24.14 9.86
N LYS A 22 -25.43 23.92 9.74
CA LYS A 22 -24.63 24.41 8.61
C LYS A 22 -25.34 24.05 7.31
N ARG A 23 -25.80 25.06 6.58
CA ARG A 23 -26.60 24.88 5.37
C ARG A 23 -25.82 24.09 4.32
N PRO A 24 -26.45 23.18 3.55
CA PRO A 24 -25.81 22.41 2.46
C PRO A 24 -25.38 23.25 1.24
N ALA A 25 -25.49 24.58 1.30
CA ALA A 25 -25.10 25.51 0.24
C ALA A 25 -23.58 25.57 0.06
N ASP A 26 -22.81 25.52 1.16
CA ASP A 26 -21.36 25.75 1.17
C ASP A 26 -20.56 24.76 0.30
N ARG A 27 -20.99 23.49 0.27
CA ARG A 27 -20.29 22.43 -0.48
C ARG A 27 -20.41 22.58 -1.99
N ARG A 28 -21.54 23.07 -2.49
CA ARG A 28 -21.75 23.29 -3.93
C ARG A 28 -20.88 24.44 -4.44
N PHE A 29 -20.76 25.50 -3.66
CA PHE A 29 -19.87 26.62 -3.98
C PHE A 29 -18.41 26.22 -3.99
N PHE A 30 -17.97 25.39 -3.03
CA PHE A 30 -16.59 24.91 -3.00
C PHE A 30 -16.21 24.11 -4.25
N ILE A 31 -17.01 23.11 -4.63
CA ILE A 31 -16.72 22.28 -5.81
C ILE A 31 -16.72 23.14 -7.09
N GLN A 32 -17.69 24.04 -7.23
CA GLN A 32 -17.75 24.94 -8.39
C GLN A 32 -16.52 25.86 -8.46
N SER A 33 -16.07 26.39 -7.33
CA SER A 33 -14.87 27.22 -7.27
C SER A 33 -13.61 26.44 -7.69
N VAL A 34 -13.48 25.17 -7.28
CA VAL A 34 -12.38 24.30 -7.70
C VAL A 34 -12.47 23.98 -9.20
N CYS A 35 -13.67 23.74 -9.73
CA CYS A 35 -13.90 23.53 -11.16
C CYS A 35 -13.47 24.75 -11.99
N ASN A 36 -13.91 25.95 -11.60
CA ASN A 36 -13.54 27.19 -12.28
C ASN A 36 -12.02 27.42 -12.19
N GLY A 37 -11.43 27.24 -11.00
CA GLY A 37 -9.98 27.37 -10.83
C GLY A 37 -9.17 26.39 -11.67
N PHE A 38 -9.68 25.17 -11.91
CA PHE A 38 -9.06 24.23 -12.85
C PHE A 38 -9.11 24.74 -14.29
N LEU A 39 -10.27 25.26 -14.75
CA LEU A 39 -10.41 25.80 -16.10
C LEU A 39 -9.52 27.03 -16.32
N ASP A 40 -9.48 27.93 -15.34
CA ASP A 40 -8.63 29.12 -15.36
C ASP A 40 -7.14 28.72 -15.44
N LEU A 41 -6.73 27.72 -14.65
CA LEU A 41 -5.38 27.17 -14.70
C LEU A 41 -5.06 26.56 -16.07
N ALA A 42 -6.00 25.81 -16.66
CA ALA A 42 -5.80 25.19 -17.97
C ALA A 42 -5.53 26.24 -19.06
N ILE A 43 -6.25 27.36 -19.02
CA ILE A 43 -6.08 28.47 -19.98
C ILE A 43 -4.82 29.29 -19.66
N ALA A 44 -4.47 29.46 -18.39
CA ALA A 44 -3.32 30.25 -17.95
C ALA A 44 -1.97 29.55 -18.14
N LEU A 45 -1.95 28.20 -18.23
CA LEU A 45 -0.73 27.46 -18.51
C LEU A 45 -0.19 27.85 -19.90
N PRO A 46 1.11 28.18 -20.04
CA PRO A 46 1.72 28.53 -21.32
C PRO A 46 1.93 27.27 -22.18
N ILE A 47 0.84 26.65 -22.60
CA ILE A 47 0.81 25.41 -23.38
C ILE A 47 1.08 25.79 -24.85
N PRO A 48 2.01 25.13 -25.55
CA PRO A 48 2.20 25.36 -26.97
C PRO A 48 0.91 25.10 -27.75
N PRO A 49 0.58 25.89 -28.80
CA PRO A 49 -0.68 25.75 -29.54
C PRO A 49 -0.90 24.36 -30.18
N SER A 50 0.17 23.57 -30.34
CA SER A 50 0.11 22.20 -30.84
C SER A 50 -0.45 21.19 -29.83
N PHE A 51 -0.48 21.54 -28.54
CA PHE A 51 -0.95 20.67 -27.48
C PHE A 51 -2.37 21.03 -27.05
N PRO A 52 -3.23 20.02 -26.81
CA PRO A 52 -4.58 20.24 -26.32
C PRO A 52 -4.56 20.83 -24.90
N THR A 53 -5.23 21.96 -24.71
CA THR A 53 -5.20 22.76 -23.48
C THR A 53 -5.68 21.97 -22.25
N TYR A 54 -6.90 21.41 -22.32
CA TYR A 54 -7.52 20.77 -21.17
C TYR A 54 -6.90 19.41 -20.88
N SER A 55 -6.63 18.59 -21.90
CA SER A 55 -5.95 17.30 -21.73
C SER A 55 -4.56 17.46 -21.11
N THR A 56 -3.78 18.44 -21.56
CA THR A 56 -2.46 18.73 -21.02
C THR A 56 -2.55 19.21 -19.58
N ALA A 57 -3.53 20.07 -19.25
CA ALA A 57 -3.77 20.51 -17.87
C ALA A 57 -4.16 19.34 -16.95
N ILE A 58 -5.03 18.41 -17.39
CA ILE A 58 -5.37 17.19 -16.64
C ILE A 58 -4.09 16.39 -16.34
N ILE A 59 -3.27 16.14 -17.37
CA ILE A 59 -2.02 15.37 -17.21
C ILE A 59 -1.07 16.07 -16.25
N ALA A 60 -0.80 17.36 -16.46
CA ALA A 60 0.14 18.13 -15.65
C ALA A 60 -0.27 18.17 -14.17
N VAL A 61 -1.54 18.50 -13.87
CA VAL A 61 -2.04 18.55 -12.49
C VAL A 61 -2.01 17.16 -11.85
N THR A 62 -2.27 16.10 -12.62
CA THR A 62 -2.12 14.72 -12.15
C THR A 62 -0.69 14.43 -11.73
N LEU A 63 0.29 14.76 -12.59
CA LEU A 63 1.71 14.53 -12.29
C LEU A 63 2.17 15.34 -11.08
N VAL A 64 1.78 16.61 -10.98
CA VAL A 64 2.12 17.47 -9.85
C VAL A 64 1.54 16.93 -8.54
N SER A 65 0.26 16.55 -8.52
CA SER A 65 -0.37 15.99 -7.32
C SER A 65 0.25 14.66 -6.89
N ARG A 66 0.66 13.83 -7.86
CA ARG A 66 1.39 12.58 -7.60
C ARG A 66 2.79 12.82 -7.03
N LEU A 67 3.53 13.78 -7.59
CA LEU A 67 4.84 14.18 -7.07
C LEU A 67 4.75 14.75 -5.65
N ALA A 68 3.71 15.53 -5.36
CA ALA A 68 3.48 16.07 -4.01
C ALA A 68 3.25 14.97 -2.95
N LEU A 69 2.65 13.84 -3.33
CA LEU A 69 2.40 12.69 -2.44
C LEU A 69 3.51 11.62 -2.46
N LEU A 70 4.50 11.78 -3.34
CA LEU A 70 5.62 10.86 -3.46
C LEU A 70 6.40 10.66 -2.13
N PRO A 71 6.68 11.71 -1.32
CA PRO A 71 7.37 11.53 -0.04
C PRO A 71 6.66 10.57 0.92
N VAL A 72 5.32 10.59 0.94
CA VAL A 72 4.52 9.69 1.78
C VAL A 72 4.68 8.24 1.33
N SER A 73 4.74 8.02 0.01
CA SER A 73 4.97 6.69 -0.57
C SER A 73 6.37 6.16 -0.22
N ILE A 74 7.40 7.02 -0.33
CA ILE A 74 8.78 6.68 0.05
C ILE A 74 8.85 6.35 1.54
N TRP A 75 8.21 7.15 2.38
CA TRP A 75 8.14 6.93 3.83
C TRP A 75 7.54 5.56 4.17
N GLY A 76 6.42 5.18 3.52
CA GLY A 76 5.80 3.87 3.73
C GLY A 76 6.70 2.72 3.30
N LYS A 77 7.36 2.86 2.14
CA LYS A 77 8.30 1.86 1.61
C LYS A 77 9.49 1.63 2.53
N GLU A 78 10.11 2.69 3.04
CA GLU A 78 11.26 2.59 3.94
C GLU A 78 10.92 1.89 5.27
N ARG A 79 9.70 2.06 5.80
CA ARG A 79 9.26 1.34 7.00
C ARG A 79 9.04 -0.15 6.74
N THR A 80 8.42 -0.50 5.62
CA THR A 80 8.28 -1.89 5.18
C THR A 80 9.65 -2.53 4.97
N ARG A 81 10.61 -1.77 4.44
CA ARG A 81 11.99 -2.22 4.26
C ARG A 81 12.67 -2.55 5.58
N ARG A 82 12.53 -1.73 6.64
CA ARG A 82 13.08 -2.04 7.98
C ARG A 82 12.48 -3.31 8.56
N LEU A 83 11.19 -3.54 8.36
CA LEU A 83 10.53 -4.78 8.77
C LEU A 83 11.14 -6.01 8.08
N GLU A 84 11.31 -5.95 6.76
CA GLU A 84 11.90 -7.06 5.98
C GLU A 84 13.40 -7.28 6.28
N GLU A 85 14.17 -6.20 6.44
CA GLU A 85 15.62 -6.27 6.55
C GLU A 85 16.14 -6.53 7.98
N ILE A 86 15.34 -6.23 9.00
CA ILE A 86 15.74 -6.29 10.42
C ILE A 86 14.86 -7.27 11.18
N VAL A 87 13.55 -7.01 11.25
CA VAL A 87 12.65 -7.76 12.13
C VAL A 87 12.44 -9.19 11.63
N VAL A 88 12.23 -9.40 10.33
CA VAL A 88 12.04 -10.75 9.77
C VAL A 88 13.23 -11.70 10.07
N PRO A 89 14.49 -11.35 9.74
CA PRO A 89 15.62 -12.25 10.00
C PRO A 89 15.92 -12.45 11.49
N GLU A 90 15.67 -11.46 12.35
CA GLU A 90 15.79 -11.64 13.81
C GLU A 90 14.76 -12.62 14.35
N MET A 91 13.52 -12.53 13.88
CA MET A 91 12.47 -13.48 14.25
C MET A 91 12.81 -14.91 13.79
N GLU A 92 13.41 -15.07 12.61
CA GLU A 92 13.86 -16.39 12.12
C GLU A 92 14.95 -17.00 13.00
N LYS A 93 15.90 -16.19 13.49
CA LYS A 93 16.95 -16.64 14.43
C LYS A 93 16.40 -16.96 15.82
N LEU A 94 15.43 -16.19 16.29
CA LEU A 94 14.84 -16.35 17.62
C LEU A 94 13.92 -17.56 17.72
N LYS A 95 13.24 -17.93 16.64
CA LYS A 95 12.28 -19.05 16.61
C LYS A 95 12.83 -20.35 17.23
N PRO A 96 13.96 -20.92 16.79
CA PRO A 96 14.47 -22.17 17.37
C PRO A 96 14.90 -22.01 18.84
N LEU A 97 15.33 -20.82 19.26
CA LEU A 97 15.71 -20.56 20.65
C LEU A 97 14.48 -20.54 21.56
N VAL A 98 13.41 -19.88 21.13
CA VAL A 98 12.14 -19.83 21.87
C VAL A 98 11.51 -21.22 21.96
N GLU A 99 11.54 -22.01 20.89
CA GLU A 99 11.04 -23.39 20.91
C GLU A 99 11.72 -24.24 21.99
N ARG A 100 13.05 -24.12 22.12
CA ARG A 100 13.84 -24.80 23.16
C ARG A 100 13.51 -24.27 24.56
N GLN A 101 13.46 -22.95 24.73
CA GLN A 101 13.16 -22.32 26.02
C GLN A 101 11.76 -22.68 26.54
N VAL A 102 10.74 -22.65 25.68
CA VAL A 102 9.37 -23.02 26.06
C VAL A 102 9.31 -24.50 26.43
N PHE A 103 10.01 -25.36 25.69
CA PHE A 103 10.09 -26.79 26.00
C PHE A 103 10.72 -27.04 27.39
N GLU A 104 11.82 -26.37 27.70
CA GLU A 104 12.47 -26.46 29.01
C GLU A 104 11.58 -25.95 30.15
N ARG A 105 10.88 -24.82 29.93
CA ARG A 105 9.92 -24.28 30.91
C ARG A 105 8.77 -25.24 31.18
N MET A 106 8.18 -25.84 30.14
CA MET A 106 7.10 -26.82 30.31
C MET A 106 7.59 -28.09 31.03
N ARG A 107 8.83 -28.52 30.75
CA ARG A 107 9.48 -29.64 31.45
C ARG A 107 9.70 -29.32 32.93
N ALA A 108 10.21 -28.13 33.24
CA ALA A 108 10.44 -27.67 34.61
C ALA A 108 9.13 -27.53 35.40
N ALA A 109 8.08 -27.00 34.77
CA ALA A 109 6.74 -26.90 35.34
C ALA A 109 6.00 -28.25 35.45
N ARG A 110 6.63 -29.36 35.03
CA ARG A 110 6.09 -30.73 35.05
C ARG A 110 4.68 -30.82 34.43
N VAL A 111 4.43 -30.09 33.35
CA VAL A 111 3.14 -30.12 32.65
C VAL A 111 2.89 -31.53 32.12
N ARG A 112 1.82 -32.17 32.57
CA ARG A 112 1.39 -33.51 32.16
C ARG A 112 0.13 -33.43 31.33
N GLY A 113 -0.02 -34.36 30.40
CA GLY A 113 -1.15 -34.44 29.50
C GLY A 113 -0.87 -35.41 28.37
N GLU A 114 -1.84 -35.56 27.48
CA GLU A 114 -1.68 -36.37 26.28
C GLU A 114 -0.63 -35.76 25.33
N LYS A 115 0.06 -36.58 24.54
CA LYS A 115 1.12 -36.14 23.60
C LYS A 115 0.62 -35.06 22.63
N GLU A 116 -0.62 -35.16 22.17
CA GLU A 116 -1.22 -34.13 21.29
C GLU A 116 -1.50 -32.82 22.02
N GLN A 117 -2.02 -32.89 23.25
CA GLN A 117 -2.32 -31.71 24.07
C GLN A 117 -1.03 -30.96 24.42
N LEU A 118 0.03 -31.69 24.79
CA LEU A 118 1.35 -31.09 25.05
C LEU A 118 1.90 -30.36 23.82
N ARG A 119 1.77 -30.96 22.62
CA ARG A 119 2.20 -30.33 21.37
C ARG A 119 1.42 -29.05 21.07
N LYS A 120 0.11 -29.06 21.30
CA LYS A 120 -0.74 -27.88 21.11
C LYS A 120 -0.37 -26.78 22.10
N MET A 121 -0.26 -27.10 23.40
CA MET A 121 0.14 -26.14 24.42
C MET A 121 1.53 -25.55 24.16
N HIS A 122 2.52 -26.38 23.79
CA HIS A 122 3.85 -25.91 23.42
C HIS A 122 3.79 -24.95 22.22
N ALA A 123 3.09 -25.33 21.16
CA ALA A 123 2.94 -24.49 19.97
C ALA A 123 2.25 -23.15 20.29
N GLU A 124 1.21 -23.17 21.12
CA GLU A 124 0.52 -21.95 21.58
C GLU A 124 1.44 -21.04 22.39
N GLU A 125 2.19 -21.58 23.35
CA GLU A 125 3.14 -20.81 24.15
C GLU A 125 4.28 -20.22 23.31
N VAL A 126 4.83 -21.00 22.36
CA VAL A 126 5.84 -20.50 21.41
C VAL A 126 5.27 -19.35 20.58
N VAL A 127 4.05 -19.49 20.05
CA VAL A 127 3.39 -18.43 19.28
C VAL A 127 3.15 -17.18 20.13
N LYS A 128 2.73 -17.33 21.39
CA LYS A 128 2.55 -16.20 22.32
C LYS A 128 3.86 -15.44 22.54
N VAL A 129 4.94 -16.15 22.88
CA VAL A 129 6.26 -15.54 23.13
C VAL A 129 6.79 -14.86 21.87
N LEU A 130 6.73 -15.51 20.71
CA LEU A 130 7.17 -14.92 19.45
C LEU A 130 6.32 -13.72 19.03
N THR A 131 5.02 -13.73 19.31
CA THR A 131 4.13 -12.60 19.01
C THR A 131 4.45 -11.40 19.89
N ALA A 132 4.70 -11.61 21.19
CA ALA A 132 5.14 -10.57 22.10
C ALA A 132 6.49 -9.98 21.66
N ARG A 133 7.48 -10.84 21.38
CA ARG A 133 8.80 -10.40 20.93
C ARG A 133 8.75 -9.66 19.59
N ARG A 134 7.92 -10.12 18.65
CA ARG A 134 7.68 -9.41 17.39
C ARG A 134 7.13 -8.01 17.63
N LYS A 135 6.19 -7.85 18.55
CA LYS A 135 5.61 -6.55 18.88
C LYS A 135 6.68 -5.59 19.42
N GLU A 136 7.53 -6.05 20.33
CA GLU A 136 8.65 -5.27 20.87
C GLU A 136 9.60 -4.79 19.76
N LEU A 137 10.02 -5.68 18.86
CA LEU A 137 10.90 -5.33 17.74
C LEU A 137 10.27 -4.33 16.77
N LEU A 138 8.96 -4.45 16.53
CA LEU A 138 8.22 -3.50 15.69
C LEU A 138 8.17 -2.10 16.30
N GLU A 139 8.07 -2.00 17.63
CA GLU A 139 8.08 -0.73 18.37
C GLU A 139 9.49 -0.13 18.40
N GLU A 140 10.51 -0.93 18.69
CA GLU A 140 11.92 -0.52 18.73
C GLU A 140 12.39 0.06 17.38
N HIS A 141 12.13 -0.66 16.28
CA HIS A 141 12.51 -0.20 14.95
C HIS A 141 11.48 0.72 14.27
N ARG A 142 10.37 1.03 14.97
CA ARG A 142 9.27 1.89 14.48
C ARG A 142 8.73 1.45 13.11
N CYS A 143 8.59 0.15 12.89
CA CYS A 143 8.22 -0.44 11.59
C CYS A 143 6.90 -1.23 11.61
N SER A 144 5.90 -0.72 12.35
CA SER A 144 4.60 -1.37 12.43
C SER A 144 3.94 -1.55 11.04
N PRO A 145 3.38 -2.74 10.75
CA PRO A 145 2.99 -3.11 9.39
C PRO A 145 1.77 -2.34 8.87
N LEU A 146 0.74 -2.17 9.70
CA LEU A 146 -0.52 -1.51 9.32
C LEU A 146 -0.30 -0.07 8.80
N PRO A 147 0.35 0.85 9.55
CA PRO A 147 0.54 2.20 9.05
C PRO A 147 1.45 2.23 7.81
N SER A 148 2.45 1.34 7.73
CA SER A 148 3.40 1.33 6.62
C SER A 148 2.74 0.94 5.28
N ILE A 149 1.72 0.09 5.31
CA ILE A 149 1.00 -0.40 4.12
C ILE A 149 -0.22 0.49 3.81
N VAL A 150 -0.97 0.94 4.82
CA VAL A 150 -2.27 1.58 4.63
C VAL A 150 -2.18 3.10 4.42
N ILE A 151 -1.24 3.78 5.07
CA ILE A 151 -1.18 5.26 5.01
C ILE A 151 -0.87 5.77 3.60
N PRO A 152 0.09 5.21 2.83
CA PRO A 152 0.36 5.70 1.48
C PRO A 152 -0.87 5.72 0.54
N PRO A 153 -1.62 4.61 0.36
CA PRO A 153 -2.83 4.64 -0.47
C PRO A 153 -3.93 5.51 0.14
N LEU A 154 -4.04 5.56 1.48
CA LEU A 154 -5.05 6.40 2.14
C LEU A 154 -4.78 7.90 1.94
N ALA A 155 -3.51 8.33 1.90
CA ALA A 155 -3.15 9.72 1.61
C ALA A 155 -3.49 10.12 0.17
N GLN A 156 -3.40 9.17 -0.78
CA GLN A 156 -3.74 9.40 -2.18
C GLN A 156 -5.25 9.43 -2.43
N LEU A 157 -6.03 8.66 -1.68
CA LEU A 157 -7.46 8.46 -1.93
C LEU A 157 -8.28 9.77 -1.97
N PRO A 158 -8.13 10.73 -1.04
CA PRO A 158 -8.87 11.99 -1.08
C PRO A 158 -8.59 12.82 -2.33
N VAL A 159 -7.31 12.91 -2.72
CA VAL A 159 -6.89 13.61 -3.94
C VAL A 159 -7.48 12.90 -5.16
N PHE A 160 -7.43 11.57 -5.16
CA PHE A 160 -7.93 10.77 -6.27
C PHE A 160 -9.44 10.94 -6.49
N LEU A 161 -10.22 10.84 -5.42
CA LEU A 161 -11.67 11.03 -5.47
C LEU A 161 -12.03 12.49 -5.75
N GLY A 162 -11.30 13.45 -5.18
CA GLY A 162 -11.50 14.88 -5.42
C GLY A 162 -11.38 15.24 -6.90
N PHE A 163 -10.28 14.86 -7.55
CA PHE A 163 -10.11 15.09 -8.99
C PHE A 163 -11.14 14.35 -9.84
N THR A 164 -11.49 13.12 -9.48
CA THR A 164 -12.54 12.36 -10.17
C THR A 164 -13.87 13.12 -10.11
N VAL A 165 -14.26 13.63 -8.95
CA VAL A 165 -15.50 14.42 -8.79
C VAL A 165 -15.43 15.72 -9.60
N VAL A 166 -14.31 16.44 -9.55
CA VAL A 166 -14.14 17.71 -10.28
C VAL A 166 -14.23 17.49 -11.78
N LEU A 167 -13.49 16.52 -12.33
CA LEU A 167 -13.49 16.24 -13.78
C LEU A 167 -14.85 15.71 -14.26
N ASN A 168 -15.50 14.87 -13.46
CA ASN A 168 -16.86 14.40 -13.78
C ASN A 168 -17.87 15.56 -13.79
N ARG A 169 -17.72 16.54 -12.87
CA ARG A 169 -18.56 17.75 -12.86
C ARG A 169 -18.27 18.66 -14.04
N LEU A 170 -17.00 18.83 -14.40
CA LEU A 170 -16.59 19.59 -15.58
C LEU A 170 -17.02 18.94 -16.89
N SER A 171 -17.33 17.64 -16.89
CA SER A 171 -17.86 16.93 -18.06
C SER A 171 -19.38 17.09 -18.24
N ALA A 172 -20.07 17.78 -17.33
CA ALA A 172 -21.50 18.04 -17.48
C ALA A 172 -21.73 19.22 -18.45
N ALA A 173 -22.61 19.02 -19.43
CA ALA A 173 -22.93 20.04 -20.43
C ALA A 173 -23.69 21.25 -19.82
N PRO A 174 -23.49 22.47 -20.37
CA PRO A 174 -22.51 22.85 -21.40
C PRO A 174 -21.09 22.92 -20.81
N THR A 175 -20.10 22.41 -21.55
CA THR A 175 -18.70 22.35 -21.08
C THR A 175 -17.70 22.67 -22.18
N PRO A 176 -16.58 23.36 -21.87
CA PRO A 176 -15.50 23.53 -22.82
C PRO A 176 -14.79 22.21 -23.19
N PHE A 177 -15.00 21.13 -22.43
CA PHE A 177 -14.42 19.81 -22.73
C PHE A 177 -14.92 19.21 -24.06
N ASP A 178 -16.04 19.69 -24.60
CA ASP A 178 -16.54 19.30 -25.92
C ASP A 178 -15.77 19.95 -27.08
N SER A 179 -14.96 20.97 -26.81
CA SER A 179 -14.21 21.68 -27.84
C SER A 179 -12.90 20.99 -28.24
N GLU A 180 -12.49 19.95 -27.51
CA GLU A 180 -11.18 19.34 -27.63
C GLU A 180 -11.28 17.81 -27.78
N SER A 181 -10.48 17.28 -28.70
CA SER A 181 -10.24 15.85 -28.85
C SER A 181 -8.81 15.51 -28.44
N PHE A 182 -8.61 14.32 -27.88
CA PHE A 182 -7.28 13.88 -27.44
C PHE A 182 -7.13 12.36 -27.51
N LEU A 183 -6.06 11.90 -28.17
CA LEU A 183 -5.81 10.48 -28.43
C LEU A 183 -7.01 9.84 -29.14
N THR A 184 -7.72 8.92 -28.46
CA THR A 184 -8.90 8.23 -28.97
C THR A 184 -10.21 8.90 -28.55
N LEU A 185 -10.14 9.94 -27.72
CA LEU A 185 -11.32 10.70 -27.29
C LEU A 185 -11.71 11.71 -28.35
N THR A 186 -12.96 11.64 -28.79
CA THR A 186 -13.58 12.66 -29.66
C THR A 186 -14.00 13.91 -28.89
N SER A 187 -14.32 13.75 -27.59
CA SER A 187 -14.57 14.82 -26.62
C SER A 187 -14.11 14.35 -25.24
N LEU A 188 -13.65 15.27 -24.39
CA LEU A 188 -13.30 14.96 -23.00
C LEU A 188 -14.54 14.79 -22.09
N ALA A 189 -15.70 15.31 -22.51
CA ALA A 189 -16.93 15.25 -21.71
C ALA A 189 -17.67 13.91 -21.85
N HIS A 190 -17.45 13.21 -22.95
CA HIS A 190 -18.12 11.96 -23.28
C HIS A 190 -17.26 10.74 -22.99
N VAL A 191 -17.90 9.59 -22.85
CA VAL A 191 -17.21 8.29 -22.69
C VAL A 191 -16.33 7.99 -23.91
N ASP A 192 -15.25 7.22 -23.72
CA ASP A 192 -14.39 6.81 -24.84
C ASP A 192 -15.12 5.84 -25.78
N PRO A 193 -15.47 6.26 -27.01
CA PRO A 193 -16.23 5.40 -27.94
C PRO A 193 -15.42 4.18 -28.42
N THR A 194 -14.09 4.23 -28.33
CA THR A 194 -13.20 3.17 -28.82
C THR A 194 -12.85 2.13 -27.76
N MET A 195 -13.22 2.36 -26.49
CA MET A 195 -12.80 1.55 -25.33
C MET A 195 -11.29 1.46 -25.10
N THR A 196 -10.48 2.26 -25.79
CA THR A 196 -9.02 2.20 -25.72
C THR A 196 -8.50 2.62 -24.34
N LEU A 197 -8.92 3.77 -23.81
CA LEU A 197 -8.47 4.26 -22.51
C LEU A 197 -8.92 3.35 -21.35
N PRO A 198 -10.17 2.87 -21.29
CA PRO A 198 -10.58 1.88 -20.29
C PRO A 198 -9.73 0.60 -20.32
N VAL A 199 -9.43 0.06 -21.50
CA VAL A 199 -8.62 -1.15 -21.65
C VAL A 199 -7.17 -0.89 -21.22
N VAL A 200 -6.57 0.22 -21.66
CA VAL A 200 -5.22 0.65 -21.24
C VAL A 200 -5.16 0.82 -19.73
N LEU A 201 -6.19 1.41 -19.10
CA LEU A 201 -6.26 1.54 -17.65
C LEU A 201 -6.28 0.19 -16.94
N GLY A 202 -7.04 -0.77 -17.47
CA GLY A 202 -7.06 -2.15 -16.97
C GLY A 202 -5.68 -2.78 -17.01
N PHE A 203 -4.99 -2.68 -18.15
CA PHE A 203 -3.62 -3.19 -18.31
C PHE A 203 -2.63 -2.52 -17.37
N LEU A 204 -2.66 -1.19 -17.25
CA LEU A 204 -1.80 -0.45 -16.31
C LEU A 204 -2.06 -0.86 -14.87
N THR A 205 -3.32 -1.11 -14.50
CA THR A 205 -3.68 -1.55 -13.15
C THR A 205 -3.18 -2.98 -12.90
N MET A 206 -3.35 -3.88 -13.87
CA MET A 206 -2.84 -5.25 -13.79
C MET A 206 -1.31 -5.26 -13.69
N ALA A 207 -0.63 -4.45 -14.50
CA ALA A 207 0.82 -4.26 -14.46
C ALA A 207 1.29 -3.78 -13.08
N ASN A 208 0.57 -2.84 -12.45
CA ASN A 208 0.86 -2.38 -11.09
C ASN A 208 0.75 -3.51 -10.04
N VAL A 209 -0.18 -4.45 -10.22
CA VAL A 209 -0.33 -5.61 -9.31
C VAL A 209 0.85 -6.59 -9.47
N GLU A 210 1.32 -6.77 -10.71
CA GLU A 210 2.39 -7.70 -11.04
C GLU A 210 3.80 -7.11 -10.96
N SER A 211 3.96 -5.78 -10.86
CA SER A 211 5.26 -5.11 -10.91
C SER A 211 6.25 -5.62 -9.87
N SER A 212 5.75 -6.00 -8.68
CA SER A 212 6.57 -6.59 -7.61
C SER A 212 7.28 -7.88 -8.02
N ASN A 213 6.73 -8.64 -8.97
CA ASN A 213 7.32 -9.88 -9.47
C ASN A 213 8.39 -9.62 -10.55
N TRP A 214 8.37 -8.45 -11.21
CA TRP A 214 9.26 -8.16 -12.34
C TRP A 214 10.73 -8.01 -11.92
N VAL A 215 10.98 -7.51 -10.71
CA VAL A 215 12.33 -7.29 -10.17
C VAL A 215 12.87 -8.49 -9.38
N MET A 216 12.09 -9.57 -9.24
CA MET A 216 12.50 -10.77 -8.49
C MET A 216 13.69 -11.47 -9.15
N ASN A 217 14.65 -11.90 -8.32
CA ASN A 217 15.84 -12.62 -8.78
C ASN A 217 15.53 -14.09 -9.14
N ALA A 218 16.38 -14.73 -9.95
CA ALA A 218 16.25 -16.16 -10.29
C ALA A 218 16.19 -17.05 -9.04
N ALA A 219 17.05 -16.80 -8.05
CA ALA A 219 17.05 -17.51 -6.78
C ALA A 219 15.76 -17.32 -5.97
N GLU A 220 15.17 -16.11 -5.97
CA GLU A 220 13.88 -15.86 -5.28
C GLU A 220 12.73 -16.60 -5.97
N ARG A 221 12.76 -16.69 -7.30
CA ARG A 221 11.76 -17.47 -8.08
C ARG A 221 11.89 -18.97 -7.81
N GLU A 222 13.11 -19.49 -7.71
CA GLU A 222 13.37 -20.89 -7.34
C GLU A 222 12.91 -21.17 -5.91
N GLN A 223 13.21 -20.27 -4.98
CA GLN A 223 12.71 -20.36 -3.60
C GLN A 223 11.18 -20.39 -3.60
N GLN A 224 10.52 -19.51 -4.35
CA GLN A 224 9.06 -19.48 -4.45
C GLN A 224 8.50 -20.80 -5.02
N ARG A 225 9.09 -21.34 -6.09
CA ARG A 225 8.70 -22.63 -6.68
C ARG A 225 8.89 -23.78 -5.69
N SER A 226 10.03 -23.82 -4.99
CA SER A 226 10.29 -24.88 -4.01
C SER A 226 9.32 -24.83 -2.83
N MET A 227 8.92 -23.63 -2.41
CA MET A 227 7.89 -23.44 -1.38
C MET A 227 6.52 -23.90 -1.86
N GLU A 228 6.16 -23.59 -3.11
CA GLU A 228 4.91 -24.02 -3.73
C GLU A 228 4.84 -25.55 -3.92
N GLU A 229 5.94 -26.18 -4.34
CA GLU A 229 6.03 -27.64 -4.43
C GLU A 229 5.94 -28.31 -3.07
N ARG A 230 6.61 -27.76 -2.03
CA ARG A 230 6.50 -28.25 -0.66
C ARG A 230 5.08 -28.15 -0.13
N GLU A 231 4.38 -27.07 -0.46
CA GLU A 231 2.98 -26.87 -0.09
C GLU A 231 2.06 -27.84 -0.83
N ALA A 232 2.26 -28.02 -2.15
CA ALA A 232 1.51 -28.97 -2.95
C ALA A 232 1.66 -30.40 -2.43
N LYS A 233 2.89 -30.83 -2.11
CA LYS A 233 3.17 -32.13 -1.48
C LYS A 233 2.45 -32.25 -0.14
N ARG A 234 2.53 -31.24 0.72
CA ARG A 234 1.84 -31.24 2.01
C ARG A 234 0.33 -31.34 1.90
N VAL A 235 -0.27 -30.69 0.90
CA VAL A 235 -1.72 -30.78 0.64
C VAL A 235 -2.09 -32.16 0.09
N ALA A 236 -1.26 -32.73 -0.79
CA ALA A 236 -1.41 -34.09 -1.29
C ALA A 236 -1.32 -35.13 -0.15
N ASP A 237 -0.45 -34.90 0.83
CA ASP A 237 -0.32 -35.71 2.05
C ASP A 237 -1.48 -35.51 3.06
N GLY A 238 -2.58 -34.87 2.66
CA GLY A 238 -3.77 -34.63 3.49
C GLY A 238 -3.69 -33.39 4.40
N GLY A 239 -2.69 -32.53 4.21
CA GLY A 239 -2.55 -31.27 4.94
C GLY A 239 -3.54 -30.20 4.47
N LYS A 240 -4.04 -29.37 5.40
CA LYS A 240 -4.91 -28.25 5.06
C LYS A 240 -4.16 -27.18 4.25
N PRO A 241 -4.76 -26.60 3.19
CA PRO A 241 -4.15 -25.53 2.42
C PRO A 241 -3.93 -24.29 3.31
N ARG A 242 -2.72 -23.74 3.28
CA ARG A 242 -2.41 -22.48 3.99
C ARG A 242 -2.79 -21.30 3.11
N ILE A 243 -3.71 -20.47 3.58
CA ILE A 243 -4.11 -19.25 2.88
C ILE A 243 -3.03 -18.19 3.11
N HIS A 244 -2.29 -17.85 2.06
CA HIS A 244 -1.33 -16.76 2.09
C HIS A 244 -2.05 -15.44 1.81
N PRO A 245 -2.15 -14.52 2.78
CA PRO A 245 -2.89 -13.27 2.60
C PRO A 245 -2.36 -12.45 1.41
N GLY A 246 -1.05 -12.48 1.14
CA GLY A 246 -0.47 -11.82 -0.03
C GLY A 246 -0.93 -12.38 -1.38
N LYS A 247 -1.08 -13.70 -1.50
CA LYS A 247 -1.58 -14.34 -2.73
C LYS A 247 -3.06 -14.00 -2.96
N LEU A 248 -3.86 -14.04 -1.89
CA LEU A 248 -5.27 -13.65 -1.94
C LEU A 248 -5.44 -12.19 -2.37
N ILE A 249 -4.68 -11.26 -1.76
CA ILE A 249 -4.71 -9.84 -2.12
C ILE A 249 -4.38 -9.65 -3.61
N LYS A 250 -3.32 -10.29 -4.12
CA LYS A 250 -2.99 -10.21 -5.55
C LYS A 250 -4.13 -10.73 -6.44
N THR A 251 -4.72 -11.87 -6.12
CA THR A 251 -5.86 -12.41 -6.88
C THR A 251 -7.05 -11.45 -6.90
N VAL A 252 -7.39 -10.86 -5.75
CA VAL A 252 -8.46 -9.85 -5.65
C VAL A 252 -8.14 -8.62 -6.50
N LEU A 253 -6.91 -8.11 -6.42
CA LEU A 253 -6.48 -6.93 -7.19
C LEU A 253 -6.43 -7.20 -8.70
N ARG A 254 -6.09 -8.42 -9.13
CA ARG A 254 -6.21 -8.85 -10.54
C ARG A 254 -7.66 -8.78 -11.01
N GLY A 255 -8.59 -9.32 -10.22
CA GLY A 255 -10.03 -9.22 -10.51
C GLY A 255 -10.51 -7.76 -10.57
N LEU A 256 -10.08 -6.93 -9.62
CA LEU A 256 -10.39 -5.50 -9.60
C LEU A 256 -9.87 -4.78 -10.84
N SER A 257 -8.72 -5.20 -11.39
CA SER A 257 -8.15 -4.60 -12.61
C SER A 257 -9.07 -4.81 -13.83
N VAL A 258 -9.75 -5.95 -13.92
CA VAL A 258 -10.73 -6.22 -14.97
C VAL A 258 -12.02 -5.43 -14.74
N VAL A 259 -12.54 -5.44 -13.51
CA VAL A 259 -13.74 -4.65 -13.13
C VAL A 259 -13.52 -3.16 -13.40
N ARG A 260 -12.30 -2.66 -13.18
CA ARG A 260 -11.94 -1.27 -13.42
C ARG A 260 -12.11 -0.84 -14.89
N ILE A 261 -11.97 -1.76 -15.85
CA ILE A 261 -12.21 -1.49 -17.27
C ILE A 261 -13.68 -1.11 -17.48
N VAL A 262 -14.60 -1.91 -16.92
CA VAL A 262 -16.04 -1.67 -17.03
C VAL A 262 -16.43 -0.35 -16.36
N ILE A 263 -15.88 -0.06 -15.18
CA ILE A 263 -16.14 1.21 -14.49
C ILE A 263 -15.65 2.39 -15.34
N ALA A 264 -14.43 2.30 -15.89
CA ALA A 264 -13.86 3.38 -16.70
C ALA A 264 -14.60 3.59 -18.03
N ALA A 265 -15.19 2.55 -18.61
CA ALA A 265 -16.04 2.64 -19.79
C ALA A 265 -17.28 3.52 -19.58
N LEU A 266 -17.75 3.63 -18.33
CA LEU A 266 -18.93 4.42 -17.97
C LEU A 266 -18.59 5.85 -17.52
N THR A 267 -17.30 6.19 -17.42
CA THR A 267 -16.86 7.51 -17.00
C THR A 267 -16.53 8.42 -18.18
N PRO A 268 -16.68 9.75 -18.04
CA PRO A 268 -16.24 10.69 -19.05
C PRO A 268 -14.76 10.53 -19.42
N GLY A 269 -14.41 10.88 -20.66
CA GLY A 269 -13.05 10.78 -21.20
C GLY A 269 -12.03 11.54 -20.36
N SER A 270 -12.40 12.70 -19.80
CA SER A 270 -11.56 13.48 -18.87
C SER A 270 -11.18 12.67 -17.61
N VAL A 271 -12.12 11.92 -17.05
CA VAL A 271 -11.91 11.06 -15.87
C VAL A 271 -11.07 9.84 -16.25
N ALA A 272 -11.36 9.21 -17.40
CA ALA A 272 -10.59 8.08 -17.91
C ALA A 272 -9.12 8.47 -18.18
N LEU A 273 -8.89 9.61 -18.83
CA LEU A 273 -7.55 10.18 -19.09
C LEU A 273 -6.80 10.44 -17.78
N TYR A 274 -7.46 11.06 -16.81
CA TYR A 274 -6.93 11.25 -15.47
C TYR A 274 -6.51 9.92 -14.84
N TRP A 275 -7.39 8.91 -14.84
CA TRP A 275 -7.10 7.60 -14.26
C TRP A 275 -5.94 6.89 -14.97
N VAL A 276 -5.88 6.93 -16.30
CA VAL A 276 -4.79 6.35 -17.10
C VAL A 276 -3.47 7.01 -16.75
N THR A 277 -3.40 8.35 -16.77
CA THR A 277 -2.19 9.11 -16.42
C THR A 277 -1.73 8.79 -15.01
N SER A 278 -2.67 8.74 -14.07
CA SER A 278 -2.44 8.47 -12.66
C SER A 278 -1.96 7.04 -12.42
N ALA A 279 -2.50 6.05 -13.15
CA ALA A 279 -2.07 4.65 -13.09
C ALA A 279 -0.71 4.42 -13.76
N ALA A 280 -0.43 5.10 -14.88
CA ALA A 280 0.86 5.07 -15.55
C ALA A 280 1.97 5.64 -14.65
N PHE A 281 1.75 6.80 -14.03
CA PHE A 281 2.68 7.34 -13.04
C PHE A 281 2.87 6.38 -11.86
N GLY A 282 1.79 5.82 -11.33
CA GLY A 282 1.85 4.83 -10.25
C GLY A 282 2.69 3.61 -10.60
N LEU A 283 2.60 3.13 -11.85
CA LEU A 283 3.40 2.00 -12.35
C LEU A 283 4.88 2.35 -12.40
N VAL A 284 5.21 3.49 -12.99
CA VAL A 284 6.60 3.97 -13.07
C VAL A 284 7.17 4.18 -11.66
N GLN A 285 6.40 4.81 -10.76
CA GLN A 285 6.79 5.03 -9.37
C GLN A 285 7.06 3.70 -8.66
N THR A 286 6.13 2.75 -8.74
CA THR A 286 6.25 1.46 -8.05
C THR A 286 7.43 0.66 -8.60
N TRP A 287 7.55 0.59 -9.93
CA TRP A 287 8.68 -0.06 -10.58
C TRP A 287 10.02 0.57 -10.20
N ALA A 288 10.13 1.90 -10.18
CA ALA A 288 11.36 2.59 -9.80
C ALA A 288 11.75 2.32 -8.34
N MET A 289 10.78 2.29 -7.42
CA MET A 289 11.01 1.95 -6.02
C MET A 289 11.44 0.50 -5.86
N ASP A 290 10.72 -0.44 -6.48
CA ASP A 290 11.01 -1.87 -6.43
C ASP A 290 12.38 -2.19 -7.07
N TRP A 291 12.72 -1.53 -8.16
CA TRP A 291 14.03 -1.62 -8.81
C TRP A 291 15.16 -1.15 -7.89
N ASN A 292 14.97 0.01 -7.24
CA ASN A 292 15.95 0.55 -6.31
C ASN A 292 16.19 -0.40 -5.12
N ASP A 293 15.13 -1.01 -4.61
CA ASP A 293 15.22 -1.97 -3.52
C ASP A 293 15.86 -3.28 -3.96
N ALA A 294 15.52 -3.80 -5.14
CA ALA A 294 16.18 -4.96 -5.71
C ALA A 294 17.69 -4.71 -5.92
N ARG A 295 18.07 -3.53 -6.44
CA ARG A 295 19.47 -3.13 -6.60
C ARG A 295 20.20 -3.08 -5.27
N ARG A 296 19.57 -2.55 -4.22
CA ARG A 296 20.14 -2.52 -2.86
C ARG A 296 20.30 -3.91 -2.26
N ARG A 297 19.29 -4.78 -2.38
CA ARG A 297 19.36 -6.19 -1.94
C ARG A 297 20.53 -6.91 -2.60
N ARG A 298 20.71 -6.75 -3.92
CA ARG A 298 21.84 -7.33 -4.67
C ARG A 298 23.20 -6.88 -4.13
N ARG A 299 23.36 -5.58 -3.87
CA ARG A 299 24.60 -5.03 -3.28
C ARG A 299 24.88 -5.62 -1.91
N ARG A 300 23.86 -5.68 -1.04
CA ARG A 300 23.99 -6.24 0.31
C ARG A 300 24.36 -7.72 0.28
N LEU A 301 23.73 -8.51 -0.58
CA LEU A 301 24.05 -9.94 -0.73
C LEU A 301 25.49 -10.14 -1.22
N ALA A 302 25.96 -9.36 -2.19
CA ALA A 302 27.35 -9.40 -2.65
C ALA A 302 28.34 -9.07 -1.53
N THR A 303 28.05 -8.06 -0.71
CA THR A 303 28.88 -7.71 0.45
C THR A 303 28.90 -8.82 1.50
N LEU A 304 27.75 -9.45 1.79
CA LEU A 304 27.68 -10.57 2.72
C LEU A 304 28.49 -11.78 2.21
N GLN A 305 28.40 -12.09 0.92
CA GLN A 305 29.19 -13.17 0.30
C GLN A 305 30.69 -12.89 0.36
N ALA A 306 31.11 -11.66 0.07
CA ALA A 306 32.50 -11.24 0.18
C ALA A 306 33.03 -11.37 1.62
N ASN A 307 32.24 -10.95 2.61
CA ASN A 307 32.61 -11.06 4.03
C ASN A 307 32.73 -12.52 4.49
N VAL A 308 31.80 -13.39 4.09
CA VAL A 308 31.87 -14.82 4.40
C VAL A 308 33.08 -15.47 3.73
N GLY A 309 33.36 -15.13 2.48
CA GLY A 309 34.56 -15.60 1.77
C GLY A 309 35.86 -15.20 2.47
N ALA A 310 35.95 -13.94 2.93
CA ALA A 310 37.09 -13.45 3.70
C ALA A 310 37.24 -14.18 5.05
N GLN A 311 36.14 -14.44 5.76
CA GLN A 311 36.15 -15.19 7.03
C GLN A 311 36.62 -16.64 6.86
N LEU A 312 36.20 -17.30 5.78
CA LEU A 312 36.64 -18.68 5.48
C LEU A 312 38.13 -18.73 5.14
N GLN A 313 38.67 -17.70 4.49
CA GLN A 313 40.11 -17.61 4.19
C GLN A 313 40.97 -17.29 5.43
N GLN A 314 40.41 -16.60 6.43
CA GLN A 314 41.09 -16.27 7.68
C GLN A 314 40.97 -17.34 8.77
N SER A 315 40.17 -18.39 8.54
CA SER A 315 40.05 -19.50 9.50
C SER A 315 41.35 -20.32 9.52
N PRO A 316 41.98 -20.60 10.68
CA PRO A 316 43.23 -21.34 10.73
C PRO A 316 43.05 -22.73 10.12
N LYS A 317 43.92 -23.11 9.16
CA LYS A 317 43.99 -24.50 8.69
C LYS A 317 44.06 -25.43 9.90
N PRO A 318 43.23 -26.48 9.99
CA PRO A 318 43.29 -27.42 11.09
C PRO A 318 44.72 -27.98 11.16
N ARG A 319 45.38 -27.82 12.32
CA ARG A 319 46.71 -28.41 12.57
C ARG A 319 46.59 -29.90 12.28
N THR A 320 47.27 -30.34 11.21
CA THR A 320 47.50 -31.76 10.94
C THR A 320 48.25 -32.32 12.15
N GLY A 321 47.53 -33.02 13.03
CA GLY A 321 48.11 -33.66 14.20
C GLY A 321 49.18 -34.65 13.75
N LYS A 322 50.41 -34.47 14.22
CA LYS A 322 51.42 -35.52 14.19
C LYS A 322 50.86 -36.70 14.98
N THR A 323 50.71 -37.84 14.31
CA THR A 323 50.57 -39.13 14.98
C THR A 323 51.76 -39.35 15.91
N PRO A 324 51.55 -39.62 17.21
CA PRO A 324 52.63 -40.03 18.08
C PRO A 324 53.06 -41.45 17.67
N ASN A 325 54.35 -41.60 17.37
CA ASN A 325 55.04 -42.90 17.33
C ASN A 325 55.09 -43.50 18.73
#